data_AF-A0A7C7H7Y7-F1
#
_entry.id   AF-A0A7C7H7Y7-F1
#
_cell.length_a   1.000
_cell.length_b   1.000
_cell.length_c   1.000
_cell.angle_alpha   90.00
_cell.angle_beta   90.00
_cell.angle_gamma   90.00
#
_symmetry.space_group_name_H-M   'P 1'
#
loop_
_entity.id
_entity.type
_entity.pdbx_description
1 polymer ?
#
loop_
_entity_poly.entity_id
_entity_poly.type
_entity_poly.pdbx_seq_one_letter_code
_entity_poly.pdbx_strand_id
1 'polypeptide(L)'
;TMRALPPRPDLRRAVDALAAEGNWDSRGYVRAGEEGHVGDIVVAERGGFDGDIFFGDMTALGMKLRGIKGVIIEGATRDQNELNGEEFDGFPVYARYFDPRGPEWLGVSWNVPVRVGTATVLPGDIVVAEAEAVLFFPPELLPQVLQAARDRQALEHYERELMNSKQYRVRDVYPLSPTLREEYERKRRQPPPQ
;
A
#
# COMPACT_ATOMS: atom_id res chain seq x y z
N THR A 1 4.37 -10.25 -0.88
CA THR A 1 2.93 -10.53 -1.12
C THR A 1 2.58 -11.92 -0.61
N MET A 2 1.33 -12.19 -0.23
CA MET A 2 0.88 -13.52 0.16
C MET A 2 -0.61 -13.77 -0.08
N ARG A 3 -0.96 -15.03 -0.31
CA ARG A 3 -2.34 -15.48 -0.50
C ARG A 3 -2.73 -16.45 0.62
N ALA A 4 -3.94 -16.26 1.13
CA ALA A 4 -4.59 -17.20 1.99
C ALA A 4 -5.83 -17.82 1.33
N LEU A 5 -6.20 -19.00 1.81
CA LEU A 5 -7.37 -19.76 1.38
C LEU A 5 -8.26 -20.12 2.59
N PRO A 6 -9.54 -20.45 2.36
CA PRO A 6 -10.42 -20.91 3.42
C PRO A 6 -9.80 -22.07 4.20
N PRO A 7 -10.10 -22.20 5.50
CA PRO A 7 -9.58 -23.28 6.32
C PRO A 7 -9.95 -24.63 5.73
N ARG A 8 -8.93 -25.48 5.55
CA ARG A 8 -9.04 -26.79 4.92
C ARG A 8 -8.14 -27.79 5.65
N PRO A 9 -8.66 -28.87 6.27
CA PRO A 9 -7.83 -29.80 7.04
C PRO A 9 -6.72 -30.49 6.25
N ASP A 10 -6.95 -30.77 4.97
CA ASP A 10 -5.93 -31.30 4.05
C ASP A 10 -4.79 -30.30 3.84
N LEU A 11 -5.11 -29.04 3.54
CA LEU A 11 -4.11 -27.99 3.34
C LEU A 11 -3.40 -27.64 4.65
N ARG A 12 -4.11 -27.58 5.78
CA ARG A 12 -3.52 -27.28 7.09
C ARG A 12 -2.43 -28.29 7.44
N ARG A 13 -2.70 -29.59 7.28
CA ARG A 13 -1.70 -30.64 7.52
C ARG A 13 -0.50 -30.51 6.59
N ALA A 14 -0.72 -30.20 5.31
CA ALA A 14 0.36 -30.00 4.35
C ALA A 14 1.23 -28.78 4.72
N VAL A 15 0.61 -27.65 5.07
CA VAL A 15 1.33 -26.43 5.49
C VAL A 15 2.11 -26.67 6.77
N ASP A 16 1.52 -27.32 7.79
CA ASP A 16 2.22 -27.64 9.04
C ASP A 16 3.41 -28.58 8.81
N ALA A 17 3.28 -29.58 7.94
CA ALA A 17 4.37 -30.48 7.60
C ALA A 17 5.53 -29.75 6.90
N LEU A 18 5.21 -28.94 5.88
CA LEU A 18 6.21 -28.12 5.17
C LEU A 18 6.87 -27.08 6.08
N ALA A 19 6.11 -26.52 7.04
CA ALA A 19 6.59 -25.60 8.05
C ALA A 19 7.59 -26.25 9.00
N ALA A 20 7.29 -27.45 9.47
CA ALA A 20 8.20 -28.24 10.31
C ALA A 20 9.48 -28.62 9.56
N GLU A 21 9.39 -29.02 8.30
CA GLU A 21 10.56 -29.35 7.47
C GLU A 21 11.43 -28.13 7.16
N GLY A 22 10.80 -26.98 6.89
CA GLY A 22 11.49 -25.75 6.52
C GLY A 22 11.90 -24.85 7.69
N ASN A 23 11.57 -25.22 8.93
CA ASN A 23 11.81 -24.42 10.13
C ASN A 23 11.24 -22.98 10.05
N TRP A 24 9.97 -22.86 9.68
CA TRP A 24 9.22 -21.58 9.62
C TRP A 24 7.84 -21.71 10.27
N ASP A 25 7.20 -20.60 10.66
CA ASP A 25 5.89 -20.62 11.33
C ASP A 25 4.72 -20.84 10.37
N SER A 26 3.87 -21.85 10.62
CA SER A 26 2.76 -22.18 9.73
C SER A 26 1.65 -21.12 9.66
N ARG A 27 1.62 -20.17 10.60
CA ARG A 27 0.71 -19.02 10.58
C ARG A 27 1.25 -17.97 9.63
N GLY A 28 0.56 -17.78 8.52
CA GLY A 28 1.14 -16.98 7.43
C GLY A 28 1.40 -15.50 7.73
N TYR A 29 0.66 -14.92 8.67
CA TYR A 29 0.95 -13.56 9.16
C TYR A 29 2.23 -13.49 10.00
N VAL A 30 2.55 -14.53 10.79
CA VAL A 30 3.81 -14.60 11.54
C VAL A 30 4.96 -14.76 10.58
N ARG A 31 4.86 -15.71 9.65
CA ARG A 31 5.86 -15.92 8.60
C ARG A 31 6.14 -14.66 7.79
N ALA A 32 5.09 -13.90 7.43
CA ALA A 32 5.26 -12.64 6.71
C ALA A 32 6.09 -11.61 7.50
N GLY A 33 5.95 -11.58 8.82
CA GLY A 33 6.78 -10.74 9.68
C GLY A 33 8.21 -11.25 9.83
N GLU A 34 8.40 -12.56 9.91
CA GLU A 34 9.72 -13.17 10.12
C GLU A 34 10.57 -13.20 8.85
N GLU A 35 9.98 -13.48 7.68
CA GLU A 35 10.70 -13.57 6.40
C GLU A 35 10.76 -12.23 5.65
N GLY A 36 9.98 -11.23 6.07
CA GLY A 36 10.04 -9.88 5.48
C GLY A 36 11.38 -9.19 5.75
N HIS A 37 11.82 -8.37 4.80
CA HIS A 37 13.02 -7.55 4.92
C HIS A 37 12.71 -6.12 5.36
N VAL A 38 13.74 -5.43 5.84
CA VAL A 38 13.65 -4.00 6.16
C VAL A 38 13.25 -3.22 4.91
N GLY A 39 12.21 -2.41 5.02
CA GLY A 39 11.67 -1.64 3.90
C GLY A 39 10.48 -2.29 3.20
N ASP A 40 10.24 -3.59 3.43
CA ASP A 40 9.13 -4.30 2.78
C ASP A 40 7.77 -3.79 3.26
N ILE A 41 6.78 -3.91 2.37
CA ILE A 41 5.36 -3.75 2.70
C ILE A 41 4.70 -5.10 2.48
N VAL A 42 4.02 -5.61 3.51
CA VAL A 42 3.31 -6.88 3.42
C VAL A 42 1.98 -6.64 2.72
N VAL A 43 1.72 -7.38 1.64
CA VAL A 43 0.45 -7.31 0.90
C VAL A 43 -0.22 -8.68 0.96
N ALA A 44 -1.39 -8.77 1.59
CA ALA A 44 -2.10 -10.01 1.85
C ALA A 44 -3.46 -10.05 1.13
N GLU A 45 -3.70 -11.12 0.37
CA GLU A 45 -4.97 -11.43 -0.29
C GLU A 45 -5.66 -12.61 0.41
N ARG A 46 -6.96 -12.46 0.72
CA ARG A 46 -7.79 -13.52 1.35
C ARG A 46 -8.65 -14.26 0.33
N GLY A 47 -8.07 -14.67 -0.80
CA GLY A 47 -8.68 -15.57 -1.79
C GLY A 47 -10.10 -15.20 -2.25
N GLY A 48 -10.42 -13.90 -2.31
CA GLY A 48 -11.71 -13.38 -2.77
C GLY A 48 -12.84 -13.40 -1.74
N PHE A 49 -12.54 -13.60 -0.45
CA PHE A 49 -13.53 -13.49 0.62
C PHE A 49 -13.43 -12.15 1.35
N ASP A 50 -14.59 -11.50 1.46
CA ASP A 50 -14.74 -10.25 2.16
C ASP A 50 -14.91 -10.52 3.66
N GLY A 51 -13.96 -10.04 4.48
CA GLY A 51 -14.14 -9.93 5.92
C GLY A 51 -13.32 -10.88 6.80
N ASP A 52 -12.54 -11.82 6.26
CA ASP A 52 -11.63 -12.60 7.10
C ASP A 52 -10.37 -11.81 7.52
N ILE A 53 -9.92 -12.06 8.75
CA ILE A 53 -8.87 -11.30 9.43
C ILE A 53 -7.50 -11.84 9.07
N PHE A 54 -6.57 -10.93 8.78
CA PHE A 54 -5.18 -11.30 8.58
C PHE A 54 -4.38 -11.34 9.90
N PHE A 55 -4.40 -10.28 10.70
CA PHE A 55 -3.76 -10.21 12.01
C PHE A 55 -4.39 -9.18 12.96
N GLY A 56 -3.84 -9.10 14.18
CA GLY A 56 -4.04 -7.99 15.12
C GLY A 56 -2.73 -7.28 15.52
N ASP A 57 -2.84 -6.34 16.46
CA ASP A 57 -1.78 -5.43 16.95
C ASP A 57 -0.45 -6.12 17.26
N MET A 58 -0.44 -7.25 17.98
CA MET A 58 0.79 -7.92 18.40
C MET A 58 1.65 -8.42 17.24
N THR A 59 1.01 -8.88 16.16
CA THR A 59 1.76 -9.29 14.95
C THR A 59 2.25 -8.05 14.20
N ALA A 60 1.43 -7.00 14.12
CA ALA A 60 1.84 -5.73 13.53
C ALA A 60 3.06 -5.14 14.24
N LEU A 61 3.09 -5.20 15.58
CA LEU A 61 4.22 -4.74 16.37
C LEU A 61 5.49 -5.53 16.03
N GLY A 62 5.38 -6.87 15.94
CA GLY A 62 6.49 -7.72 15.51
C GLY A 62 7.01 -7.35 14.11
N MET A 63 6.12 -7.07 13.17
CA MET A 63 6.48 -6.61 11.82
C MET A 63 7.19 -5.25 11.86
N LYS A 64 6.62 -4.27 12.58
CA LYS A 64 7.18 -2.92 12.75
C LYS A 64 8.60 -2.97 13.31
N LEU A 65 8.80 -3.73 14.38
CA LEU A 65 10.10 -3.85 15.05
C LEU A 65 11.18 -4.50 14.17
N ARG A 66 10.79 -5.31 13.18
CA ARG A 66 11.71 -5.92 12.20
C ARG A 66 11.99 -5.01 11.00
N GLY A 67 11.37 -3.84 10.92
CA GLY A 67 11.63 -2.84 9.88
C GLY A 67 10.74 -2.97 8.64
N ILE A 68 9.67 -3.79 8.68
CA ILE A 68 8.57 -3.71 7.71
C ILE A 68 7.94 -2.33 7.82
N LYS A 69 7.52 -1.75 6.69
CA LYS A 69 7.03 -0.37 6.61
C LYS A 69 5.53 -0.23 6.69
N GLY A 70 4.79 -1.32 6.56
CA GLY A 70 3.34 -1.32 6.69
C GLY A 70 2.73 -2.58 6.10
N VAL A 71 1.41 -2.64 6.13
CA VAL A 71 0.64 -3.80 5.66
C VAL A 71 -0.59 -3.36 4.88
N ILE A 72 -0.83 -3.97 3.72
CA ILE A 72 -2.05 -3.86 2.94
C ILE A 72 -2.78 -5.20 2.96
N ILE A 73 -4.07 -5.18 3.31
CA ILE A 73 -4.90 -6.38 3.47
C ILE A 73 -6.14 -6.24 2.58
N GLU A 74 -6.22 -7.07 1.54
CA GLU A 74 -7.48 -7.31 0.83
C GLU A 74 -8.32 -8.29 1.68
N GLY A 75 -8.90 -7.75 2.75
CA GLY A 75 -9.55 -8.49 3.82
C GLY A 75 -9.74 -7.61 5.06
N ALA A 76 -9.91 -8.23 6.22
CA ALA A 76 -10.10 -7.53 7.49
C ALA A 76 -8.84 -7.46 8.35
N THR A 77 -8.83 -6.49 9.27
CA THR A 77 -7.96 -6.48 10.45
C THR A 77 -8.81 -6.31 11.70
N ARG A 78 -8.22 -6.59 12.86
CA ARG A 78 -8.76 -6.24 14.18
C ARG A 78 -7.86 -5.22 14.88
N ASP A 79 -8.20 -4.86 16.13
CA ASP A 79 -7.40 -4.00 17.00
C ASP A 79 -7.17 -2.58 16.40
N GLN A 80 -8.22 -2.00 15.79
CA GLN A 80 -8.12 -0.72 15.09
C GLN A 80 -7.72 0.45 15.98
N ASN A 81 -8.09 0.45 17.26
CA ASN A 81 -7.71 1.54 18.15
C ASN A 81 -6.21 1.53 18.42
N GLU A 82 -5.67 0.34 18.66
CA GLU A 82 -4.26 0.09 18.89
C GLU A 82 -3.47 0.41 17.62
N LEU A 83 -3.87 -0.13 16.47
CA LEU A 83 -3.20 0.07 15.17
C LEU A 83 -3.19 1.53 14.69
N ASN A 84 -4.08 2.38 15.20
CA ASN A 84 -4.11 3.83 14.91
C ASN A 84 -3.52 4.68 16.06
N GLY A 85 -2.97 4.05 17.09
CA GLY A 85 -2.32 4.74 18.21
C GLY A 85 -0.85 5.06 17.93
N GLU A 86 -0.26 5.86 18.83
CA GLU A 86 1.14 6.35 18.73
C GLU A 86 2.17 5.20 18.60
N GLU A 87 1.88 4.02 19.16
CA GLU A 87 2.74 2.84 19.03
C GLU A 87 2.94 2.42 17.57
N PHE A 88 2.01 2.75 16.67
CA PHE A 88 2.05 2.41 15.25
C PHE A 88 2.38 3.59 14.34
N ASP A 89 2.82 4.73 14.89
CA ASP A 89 3.29 5.86 14.09
C ASP A 89 4.38 5.42 13.09
N GLY A 90 4.18 5.75 11.81
CA GLY A 90 5.06 5.34 10.72
C GLY A 90 4.95 3.87 10.29
N PHE A 91 3.93 3.14 10.76
CA PHE A 91 3.60 1.77 10.35
C PHE A 91 2.10 1.67 10.03
N PRO A 92 1.66 2.13 8.84
CA PRO A 92 0.25 2.06 8.49
C PRO A 92 -0.21 0.62 8.20
N VAL A 93 -1.39 0.29 8.68
CA VAL A 93 -2.10 -0.96 8.36
C VAL A 93 -3.40 -0.61 7.64
N TYR A 94 -3.48 -0.96 6.35
CA TYR A 94 -4.66 -0.76 5.53
C TYR A 94 -5.40 -2.08 5.38
N ALA A 95 -6.69 -2.09 5.73
CA ALA A 95 -7.58 -3.22 5.53
C ALA A 95 -8.89 -2.74 4.88
N ARG A 96 -9.50 -3.60 4.06
CA ARG A 96 -10.83 -3.34 3.47
C ARG A 96 -11.94 -3.33 4.52
N TYR A 97 -11.81 -4.18 5.52
CA TYR A 97 -12.85 -4.47 6.49
C TYR A 97 -12.30 -4.46 7.91
N PHE A 98 -13.22 -4.44 8.87
CA PHE A 98 -12.96 -4.68 10.27
C PHE A 98 -13.69 -5.95 10.70
N ASP A 99 -13.04 -6.78 11.50
CA ASP A 99 -13.67 -7.95 12.10
C ASP A 99 -12.97 -8.27 13.44
N PRO A 100 -13.71 -8.45 14.56
CA PRO A 100 -13.10 -8.68 15.88
C PRO A 100 -12.71 -10.14 16.16
N ARG A 101 -12.96 -11.09 15.25
CA ARG A 101 -12.68 -12.53 15.42
C ARG A 101 -11.17 -12.85 15.40
N GLY A 102 -10.83 -14.13 15.49
CA GLY A 102 -9.46 -14.61 15.25
C GLY A 102 -9.22 -14.93 13.78
N PRO A 103 -7.95 -14.92 13.29
CA PRO A 103 -7.64 -15.31 11.91
C PRO A 103 -7.86 -16.81 11.72
N GLU A 104 -8.73 -17.19 10.78
CA GLU A 104 -9.01 -18.61 10.48
C GLU A 104 -8.42 -19.08 9.14
N TRP A 105 -8.21 -18.17 8.20
CA TRP A 105 -7.72 -18.58 6.88
C TRP A 105 -6.23 -18.92 6.87
N LEU A 106 -5.93 -19.92 6.05
CA LEU A 106 -4.62 -20.53 5.94
C LEU A 106 -3.78 -19.79 4.90
N GLY A 107 -2.64 -19.23 5.31
CA GLY A 107 -1.62 -18.79 4.36
C GLY A 107 -1.07 -19.99 3.58
N VAL A 108 -1.13 -19.95 2.26
CA VAL A 108 -0.71 -21.08 1.41
C VAL A 108 0.34 -20.70 0.36
N SER A 109 0.57 -19.41 0.15
CA SER A 109 1.52 -18.95 -0.88
C SER A 109 2.11 -17.60 -0.48
N TRP A 110 3.42 -17.45 -0.71
CA TRP A 110 4.21 -16.25 -0.41
C TRP A 110 5.04 -15.89 -1.63
N ASN A 111 5.27 -14.59 -1.81
CA ASN A 111 5.98 -14.06 -2.97
C ASN A 111 5.37 -14.56 -4.30
N VAL A 112 4.04 -14.51 -4.35
CA VAL A 112 3.24 -14.83 -5.55
C VAL A 112 2.43 -13.60 -5.98
N PRO A 113 1.94 -13.57 -7.24
CA PRO A 113 0.96 -12.58 -7.67
C PRO A 113 -0.30 -12.66 -6.80
N VAL A 114 -0.73 -11.50 -6.27
CA VAL A 114 -1.95 -11.36 -5.46
C VAL A 114 -2.85 -10.27 -6.02
N ARG A 115 -4.11 -10.26 -5.60
CA ARG A 115 -5.09 -9.25 -6.02
C ARG A 115 -5.48 -8.35 -4.85
N VAL A 116 -5.42 -7.04 -5.08
CA VAL A 116 -5.91 -5.99 -4.16
C VAL A 116 -6.85 -5.08 -4.94
N GLY A 117 -8.16 -5.17 -4.66
CA GLY A 117 -9.19 -4.54 -5.47
C GLY A 117 -9.13 -5.00 -6.93
N THR A 118 -8.86 -4.05 -7.84
CA THR A 118 -8.68 -4.32 -9.27
C THR A 118 -7.22 -4.50 -9.68
N ALA A 119 -6.27 -4.26 -8.79
CA ALA A 119 -4.84 -4.36 -9.08
C ALA A 119 -4.34 -5.81 -8.89
N THR A 120 -3.49 -6.25 -9.81
CA THR A 120 -2.62 -7.41 -9.59
C THR A 120 -1.29 -6.89 -9.06
N VAL A 121 -0.87 -7.37 -7.90
CA VAL A 121 0.36 -6.97 -7.22
C VAL A 121 1.36 -8.11 -7.29
N LEU A 122 2.56 -7.81 -7.78
CA LEU A 122 3.66 -8.75 -7.85
C LEU A 122 4.64 -8.51 -6.69
N PRO A 123 5.38 -9.56 -6.27
CA PRO A 123 6.50 -9.37 -5.35
C PRO A 123 7.51 -8.40 -5.95
N GLY A 124 7.93 -7.40 -5.17
CA GLY A 124 8.88 -6.38 -5.60
C GLY A 124 8.25 -5.12 -6.22
N ASP A 125 6.93 -5.10 -6.43
CA ASP A 125 6.23 -3.87 -6.83
C ASP A 125 6.40 -2.78 -5.78
N ILE A 126 6.51 -1.53 -6.26
CA ILE A 126 6.50 -0.35 -5.40
C ILE A 126 5.08 -0.11 -4.90
N VAL A 127 4.95 0.09 -3.59
CA VAL A 127 3.69 0.45 -2.94
C VAL A 127 3.77 1.90 -2.49
N VAL A 128 2.79 2.70 -2.89
CA VAL A 128 2.53 4.03 -2.33
C VAL A 128 1.14 4.01 -1.71
N ALA A 129 1.06 4.19 -0.41
CA ALA A 129 -0.19 4.12 0.33
C ALA A 129 -0.44 5.43 1.08
N GLU A 130 -1.62 5.99 0.86
CA GLU A 130 -2.12 7.21 1.49
C GLU A 130 -3.50 6.92 2.07
N ALA A 131 -4.07 7.86 2.83
CA ALA A 131 -5.38 7.69 3.45
C ALA A 131 -6.50 7.34 2.46
N GLU A 132 -6.41 7.83 1.22
CA GLU A 132 -7.46 7.70 0.20
C GLU A 132 -7.23 6.56 -0.80
N ALA A 133 -5.98 6.14 -1.00
CA ALA A 133 -5.63 5.20 -2.06
C ALA A 133 -4.34 4.43 -1.78
N VAL A 134 -4.25 3.25 -2.37
CA VAL A 134 -3.03 2.44 -2.44
C VAL A 134 -2.72 2.20 -3.90
N LEU A 135 -1.51 2.54 -4.31
CA LEU A 135 -1.00 2.41 -5.67
C LEU A 135 0.10 1.34 -5.70
N PHE A 136 0.08 0.53 -6.75
CA PHE A 136 1.08 -0.50 -7.02
C PHE A 136 1.63 -0.29 -8.42
N PHE A 137 2.95 -0.31 -8.57
CA PHE A 137 3.58 -0.25 -9.88
C PHE A 137 4.96 -0.92 -9.90
N PRO A 138 5.40 -1.46 -11.05
CA PRO A 138 6.72 -2.05 -11.19
C PRO A 138 7.84 -1.02 -10.94
N PRO A 139 8.99 -1.43 -10.36
CA PRO A 139 10.12 -0.54 -10.09
C PRO A 139 10.64 0.21 -11.33
N GLU A 140 10.54 -0.39 -12.51
CA GLU A 140 11.00 0.18 -13.78
C GLU A 140 10.23 1.46 -14.16
N LEU A 141 9.01 1.63 -13.65
CA LEU A 141 8.19 2.81 -13.89
C LEU A 141 8.50 3.96 -12.93
N LEU A 142 9.29 3.73 -11.87
CA LEU A 142 9.54 4.72 -10.83
C LEU A 142 10.04 6.07 -11.38
N PRO A 143 11.03 6.15 -12.30
CA PRO A 143 11.48 7.43 -12.82
C PRO A 143 10.38 8.20 -13.55
N GLN A 144 9.53 7.49 -14.30
CA GLN A 144 8.42 8.07 -15.05
C GLN A 144 7.33 8.58 -14.10
N VAL A 145 6.96 7.77 -13.09
CA VAL A 145 5.97 8.12 -12.07
C VAL A 145 6.44 9.37 -11.30
N LEU A 146 7.69 9.41 -10.84
CA LEU A 146 8.24 10.55 -10.12
C LEU A 146 8.25 11.82 -10.97
N GLN A 147 8.62 11.72 -12.25
CA GLN A 147 8.62 12.86 -13.14
C GLN A 147 7.19 13.39 -13.38
N ALA A 148 6.25 12.50 -13.68
CA ALA A 148 4.85 12.86 -13.89
C ALA A 148 4.22 13.48 -12.63
N ALA A 149 4.52 12.93 -11.45
CA ALA A 149 4.05 13.46 -10.18
C ALA A 149 4.58 14.88 -9.91
N ARG A 150 5.88 15.11 -10.12
CA ARG A 150 6.50 16.45 -9.98
C ARG A 150 5.90 17.46 -10.94
N ASP A 151 5.74 17.07 -12.20
CA ASP A 151 5.16 17.95 -13.23
C ASP A 151 3.70 18.29 -12.89
N ARG A 152 2.91 17.31 -12.46
CA ARG A 152 1.53 17.54 -12.01
C ARG A 152 1.48 18.44 -10.78
N GLN A 153 2.32 18.20 -9.79
CA GLN A 153 2.39 19.01 -8.57
C GLN A 153 2.77 20.47 -8.87
N ALA A 154 3.75 20.69 -9.76
CA ALA A 154 4.16 22.02 -10.17
C ALA A 154 3.03 22.76 -10.92
N LEU A 155 2.31 22.05 -11.80
CA LEU A 155 1.14 22.61 -12.48
C LEU A 155 0.02 22.97 -11.50
N GLU A 156 -0.36 22.05 -10.61
CA GLU A 156 -1.39 22.30 -9.60
C GLU A 156 -1.04 23.46 -8.66
N HIS A 157 0.25 23.59 -8.30
CA HIS A 157 0.72 24.71 -7.51
C HIS A 157 0.49 26.04 -8.24
N TYR A 158 0.88 26.12 -9.51
CA TYR A 158 0.66 27.32 -10.33
C TYR A 158 -0.83 27.63 -10.52
N GLU A 159 -1.64 26.62 -10.83
CA GLU A 159 -3.10 26.76 -10.93
C GLU A 159 -3.69 27.31 -9.62
N ARG A 160 -3.23 26.80 -8.47
CA ARG A 160 -3.67 27.25 -7.14
C ARG A 160 -3.27 28.70 -6.85
N GLU A 161 -2.07 29.12 -7.22
CA GLU A 161 -1.63 30.52 -7.10
C GLU A 161 -2.52 31.46 -7.94
N LEU A 162 -2.79 31.09 -9.20
CA LEU A 162 -3.68 31.85 -10.06
C LEU A 162 -5.10 31.93 -9.49
N MET A 163 -5.66 30.84 -8.98
CA MET A 163 -6.98 30.86 -8.35
C MET A 163 -7.00 31.75 -7.10
N ASN A 164 -5.99 31.64 -6.24
CA ASN A 164 -5.89 32.44 -5.01
C ASN A 164 -5.70 33.95 -5.28
N SER A 165 -5.13 34.32 -6.44
CA SER A 165 -5.03 35.72 -6.87
C SER A 165 -6.39 36.40 -7.06
N LYS A 166 -7.45 35.62 -7.32
CA LYS A 166 -8.80 36.09 -7.68
C LYS A 166 -8.86 36.96 -8.95
N GLN A 167 -7.81 36.98 -9.76
CA GLN A 167 -7.73 37.77 -11.00
C GLN A 167 -8.23 37.02 -12.23
N TYR A 168 -8.29 35.69 -12.18
CA TYR A 168 -8.63 34.82 -13.30
C TYR A 168 -9.95 34.09 -13.06
N ARG A 169 -10.67 33.77 -14.13
CA ARG A 169 -11.86 32.90 -14.02
C ARG A 169 -11.40 31.47 -13.82
N VAL A 170 -12.11 30.72 -12.99
CA VAL A 170 -11.81 29.29 -12.72
C VAL A 170 -11.67 28.49 -14.02
N ARG A 171 -12.57 28.70 -14.99
CA ARG A 171 -12.55 28.02 -16.28
C ARG A 171 -11.33 28.33 -17.16
N ASP A 172 -10.65 29.45 -16.89
CA ASP A 172 -9.43 29.83 -17.62
C ASP A 172 -8.18 29.22 -16.95
N VAL A 173 -8.29 28.81 -15.68
CA VAL A 173 -7.20 28.22 -14.87
C VAL A 173 -7.26 26.70 -14.87
N TYR A 174 -8.44 26.08 -14.85
CA TYR A 174 -8.59 24.62 -14.76
C TYR A 174 -9.56 24.05 -15.82
N PRO A 175 -9.04 23.45 -16.90
CA PRO A 175 -7.63 23.41 -17.28
C PRO A 175 -7.12 24.79 -17.73
N LEU A 176 -5.81 25.01 -17.66
CA LEU A 176 -5.21 26.26 -18.15
C LEU A 176 -5.62 26.56 -19.60
N SER A 177 -6.13 27.78 -19.82
CA SER A 177 -6.33 28.36 -21.15
C SER A 177 -5.00 28.38 -21.92
N PRO A 178 -5.04 28.40 -23.27
CA PRO A 178 -3.83 28.42 -24.09
C PRO A 178 -2.83 29.51 -23.67
N THR A 179 -3.32 30.72 -23.39
CA THR A 179 -2.48 31.84 -22.92
C THR A 179 -1.79 31.52 -21.60
N LEU A 180 -2.53 31.08 -20.57
CA LEU A 180 -1.93 30.78 -19.27
C LEU A 180 -1.02 29.56 -19.30
N ARG A 181 -1.28 28.61 -20.21
CA ARG A 181 -0.39 27.46 -20.45
C ARG A 181 0.94 27.89 -21.04
N GLU A 182 0.95 28.78 -22.03
CA GLU A 182 2.19 29.34 -22.58
C GLU A 182 3.01 30.07 -21.52
N GLU A 183 2.34 30.81 -20.62
CA GLU A 183 3.01 31.48 -19.50
C GLU A 183 3.62 30.49 -18.51
N TYR A 184 2.89 29.43 -18.16
CA TYR A 184 3.39 28.35 -17.31
C TYR A 184 4.63 27.69 -17.91
N GLU A 185 4.58 27.30 -19.18
CA GLU A 185 5.71 26.68 -19.88
C GLU A 185 6.93 27.62 -19.97
N ARG A 186 6.70 28.92 -20.17
CA ARG A 186 7.77 29.93 -20.13
C ARG A 186 8.43 30.01 -18.76
N LYS A 187 7.65 30.00 -17.67
CA LYS A 187 8.17 30.02 -16.29
C LYS A 187 8.92 28.74 -15.96
N ARG A 188 8.38 27.58 -16.35
CA ARG A 188 8.99 26.26 -16.10
C ARG A 188 10.37 26.09 -16.74
N ARG A 189 10.61 26.75 -17.88
CA ARG A 189 11.91 26.73 -18.58
C ARG A 189 12.96 27.68 -17.98
N GLN A 190 12.58 28.58 -17.08
CA GLN A 190 13.52 29.47 -16.41
C GLN A 190 14.17 28.71 -15.24
N PRO A 191 15.51 28.77 -15.08
CA PRO A 191 16.16 28.17 -13.92
C PRO A 191 15.65 28.84 -12.63
N PRO A 192 15.61 28.11 -11.50
CA PRO A 192 15.24 28.71 -10.22
C PRO A 192 16.19 29.88 -9.91
N PRO A 193 15.70 30.96 -9.28
CA PRO A 193 16.55 32.07 -8.87
C PRO A 193 17.67 31.56 -7.96
N GLN A 194 18.91 32.03 -8.23
CA GLN A 194 20.12 31.72 -7.44
C GLN A 194 20.02 32.23 -6.01
#